data_AF-A0A7K2P6K3-F1
#
_entry.id   AF-A0A7K2P6K3-F1
#
_cell.length_a   1.000
_cell.length_b   1.000
_cell.length_c   1.000
_cell.angle_alpha   90.00
_cell.angle_beta   90.00
_cell.angle_gamma   90.00
#
_symmetry.space_group_name_H-M   'P 1'
#
loop_
_entity.id
_entity.type
_entity.pdbx_description
1 polymer ?
#
loop_
_entity_poly.entity_id
_entity_poly.type
_entity_poly.pdbx_seq_one_letter_code
_entity_poly.pdbx_strand_id
1 'polypeptide(L)'
;AFAAGRPGLPDEYAEQLLSLGLFREQDLRVPVAALSVGQRRRLQIATLVTRPADLLVLDEPTNHIALDLVEDLQAALAAYPGAVVAVSHDRAFRASFEAEQLELHAGRRR
;
A
#
# COMPACT_ATOMS: atom_id res chain seq x y z
N ALA A 1 5.23 -2.04 -15.88
CA ALA A 1 5.82 -2.43 -14.59
C ALA A 1 4.76 -2.84 -13.58
N PHE A 2 3.80 -1.97 -13.27
CA PHE A 2 2.67 -2.26 -12.39
C PHE A 2 1.81 -3.46 -12.85
N ALA A 3 1.44 -3.48 -14.14
CA ALA A 3 0.68 -4.56 -14.77
C ALA A 3 1.54 -5.77 -15.20
N ALA A 4 2.84 -5.78 -14.92
CA ALA A 4 3.74 -6.79 -15.48
C ALA A 4 3.37 -8.19 -14.95
N GLY A 5 3.06 -9.11 -15.87
CA GLY A 5 2.66 -10.49 -15.54
C GLY A 5 1.23 -10.65 -15.06
N ARG A 6 0.37 -9.62 -15.19
CA ARG A 6 -1.05 -9.67 -14.80
C ARG A 6 -1.96 -9.66 -16.05
N PRO A 7 -3.06 -10.42 -16.08
CA PRO A 7 -4.02 -10.40 -17.18
C PRO A 7 -4.88 -9.11 -17.16
N GLY A 8 -5.24 -8.53 -18.30
CA GLY A 8 -6.05 -7.31 -18.37
C GLY A 8 -5.46 -6.25 -19.30
N LEU A 9 -6.20 -5.16 -19.51
CA LEU A 9 -5.78 -4.08 -20.40
C LEU A 9 -4.92 -3.06 -19.65
N PRO A 10 -3.88 -2.48 -20.28
CA PRO A 10 -3.05 -1.44 -19.66
C PRO A 10 -3.84 -0.25 -19.11
N ASP A 11 -4.95 0.11 -19.76
CA ASP A 11 -5.81 1.23 -19.36
C ASP A 11 -6.58 0.95 -18.06
N GLU A 12 -7.04 -0.29 -17.83
CA GLU A 12 -7.67 -0.70 -16.57
C GLU A 12 -6.71 -0.53 -15.39
N TYR A 13 -5.43 -0.87 -15.62
CA TYR A 13 -4.38 -0.71 -14.62
C TYR A 13 -3.98 0.76 -14.39
N ALA A 14 -4.08 1.60 -15.41
CA ALA A 14 -3.87 3.03 -15.28
C ALA A 14 -5.00 3.66 -14.44
N GLU A 15 -6.26 3.34 -14.74
CA GLU A 15 -7.42 3.77 -13.96
C GLU A 15 -7.32 3.32 -12.51
N GLN A 16 -6.95 2.06 -12.27
CA GLN A 16 -6.75 1.52 -10.92
C GLN A 16 -5.61 2.24 -10.16
N LEU A 17 -4.52 2.61 -10.83
CA LEU A 17 -3.44 3.38 -10.19
C LEU A 17 -3.89 4.79 -9.80
N LEU A 18 -4.68 5.43 -10.66
CA LEU A 18 -5.21 6.77 -10.44
C LEU A 18 -6.27 6.78 -9.34
N SER A 19 -7.14 5.77 -9.29
CA SER A 19 -8.20 5.66 -8.28
C SER A 19 -7.66 5.50 -6.85
N LEU A 20 -6.43 5.00 -6.70
CA LEU A 20 -5.77 4.90 -5.40
C LEU A 20 -5.20 6.23 -4.90
N GLY A 21 -5.18 7.29 -5.74
CA GLY A 21 -4.55 8.57 -5.41
C GLY A 21 -3.01 8.54 -5.39
N LEU A 22 -2.40 7.38 -5.62
CA LEU A 22 -0.95 7.16 -5.53
C LEU A 22 -0.16 7.70 -6.72
N PHE A 23 -0.80 8.01 -7.84
CA PHE A 23 -0.16 8.51 -9.05
C PHE A 23 -0.99 9.61 -9.70
N ARG A 24 -0.31 10.52 -10.41
CA ARG A 24 -0.93 11.47 -11.33
C ARG A 24 -0.81 10.94 -12.76
N GLU A 25 -1.71 11.34 -13.64
CA GLU A 25 -1.70 10.92 -15.06
C GLU A 25 -0.34 11.14 -15.75
N GLN A 26 0.28 12.28 -15.48
CA GLN A 26 1.61 12.63 -16.02
C GLN A 26 2.72 11.66 -15.59
N ASP A 27 2.59 11.04 -14.41
CA ASP A 27 3.61 10.16 -13.84
C ASP A 27 3.52 8.73 -14.43
N LEU A 28 2.37 8.36 -15.01
CA LEU A 28 2.13 7.01 -15.55
C LEU A 28 3.05 6.67 -16.73
N ARG A 29 3.54 7.68 -17.44
CA ARG A 29 4.44 7.51 -18.61
C ARG A 29 5.92 7.58 -18.25
N VAL A 30 6.25 7.90 -16.99
CA VAL A 30 7.64 8.00 -16.54
C VAL A 30 8.25 6.59 -16.44
N PRO A 31 9.39 6.32 -17.08
CA PRO A 31 10.08 5.05 -16.93
C PRO A 31 10.40 4.77 -15.45
N VAL A 32 10.23 3.53 -14.98
CA VAL A 32 10.47 3.17 -13.57
C VAL A 32 11.87 3.56 -13.08
N ALA A 33 12.88 3.46 -13.95
CA ALA A 33 14.25 3.87 -13.66
C ALA A 33 14.40 5.38 -13.40
N ALA A 34 13.50 6.20 -13.94
CA ALA A 34 13.48 7.66 -13.80
C ALA A 34 12.54 8.14 -12.67
N LEU A 35 11.76 7.26 -12.05
CA LEU A 35 10.92 7.61 -10.90
C LEU A 35 11.80 8.03 -9.72
N SER A 36 11.36 9.06 -8.98
CA SER A 36 11.98 9.40 -7.69
C SER A 36 11.84 8.26 -6.68
N VAL A 37 12.60 8.31 -5.58
CA VAL A 37 12.48 7.31 -4.49
C VAL A 37 11.04 7.22 -3.99
N GLY A 38 10.37 8.37 -3.76
CA GLY A 38 8.98 8.42 -3.31
C GLY A 38 8.00 7.82 -4.32
N GLN A 39 8.18 8.11 -5.62
CA GLN A 39 7.35 7.51 -6.67
C GLN A 39 7.56 5.99 -6.79
N ARG A 40 8.79 5.51 -6.62
CA ARG A 40 9.05 4.05 -6.57
C ARG A 40 8.37 3.39 -5.38
N ARG A 41 8.34 4.07 -4.22
CA ARG A 41 7.60 3.59 -3.04
C ARG A 41 6.09 3.57 -3.28
N ARG A 42 5.52 4.62 -3.90
CA ARG A 42 4.11 4.65 -4.35
C ARG A 42 3.78 3.48 -5.26
N LEU A 43 4.66 3.18 -6.22
CA LEU A 43 4.49 2.03 -7.12
C LEU A 43 4.47 0.70 -6.35
N GLN A 44 5.34 0.54 -5.34
CA GLN A 44 5.37 -0.65 -4.49
C GLN A 44 4.08 -0.80 -3.69
N ILE A 45 3.60 0.28 -3.05
CA ILE A 45 2.34 0.30 -2.31
C ILE A 45 1.17 -0.05 -3.23
N ALA A 46 1.05 0.62 -4.38
CA ALA A 46 0.01 0.33 -5.36
C ALA A 46 0.05 -1.15 -5.78
N THR A 47 1.23 -1.69 -6.06
CA THR A 47 1.39 -3.10 -6.46
C THR A 47 0.93 -4.03 -5.34
N LEU A 48 1.20 -3.69 -4.09
CA LEU A 48 0.84 -4.49 -2.92
C LEU A 48 -0.68 -4.54 -2.71
N VAL A 49 -1.33 -3.38 -2.69
CA VAL A 49 -2.77 -3.24 -2.40
C VAL A 49 -3.69 -3.65 -3.56
N THR A 50 -3.17 -3.75 -4.78
CA THR A 50 -3.95 -4.16 -5.94
C THR A 50 -3.76 -5.62 -6.33
N ARG A 51 -2.83 -6.34 -5.67
CA ARG A 51 -2.69 -7.77 -5.90
C ARG A 51 -3.91 -8.49 -5.32
N PRO A 52 -4.53 -9.40 -6.10
CA PRO A 52 -5.64 -10.21 -5.60
C PRO A 52 -5.11 -11.17 -4.52
N ALA A 53 -5.42 -10.89 -3.26
CA ALA A 53 -5.14 -11.77 -2.15
C ALA A 53 -6.25 -11.61 -1.09
N ASP A 54 -6.60 -12.71 -0.42
CA ASP A 54 -7.60 -12.70 0.64
C ASP A 54 -7.05 -12.15 1.96
N LEU A 55 -5.72 -12.21 2.13
CA LEU A 55 -4.99 -11.74 3.31
C LEU A 55 -3.70 -11.02 2.89
N LEU A 56 -3.55 -9.80 3.38
CA LEU A 56 -2.34 -9.00 3.28
C LEU A 56 -1.66 -8.91 4.65
N VAL A 57 -0.38 -9.31 4.72
CA VAL A 57 0.43 -9.23 5.94
C VAL A 57 1.53 -8.19 5.74
N LEU A 58 1.60 -7.22 6.66
CA LEU A 58 2.53 -6.10 6.63
C LEU A 58 3.38 -6.07 7.89
N ASP A 59 4.69 -5.96 7.72
CA ASP A 59 5.64 -5.76 8.82
C ASP A 59 6.29 -4.39 8.67
N GLU A 60 6.06 -3.53 9.67
CA GLU A 60 6.49 -2.13 9.72
C GLU A 60 6.22 -1.33 8.43
N PRO A 61 4.94 -1.24 8.00
CA PRO A 61 4.56 -0.68 6.71
C PRO A 61 4.89 0.80 6.53
N THR A 62 5.04 1.56 7.61
CA THR A 62 5.35 3.01 7.56
C THR A 62 6.84 3.32 7.63
N ASN A 63 7.69 2.31 7.81
CA ASN A 63 9.11 2.54 8.02
C ASN A 63 9.81 3.03 6.74
N HIS A 64 10.63 4.07 6.86
CA HIS A 64 11.33 4.73 5.75
C HIS A 64 10.38 5.32 4.67
N ILE A 65 9.16 5.68 5.05
CA ILE A 65 8.16 6.31 4.18
C ILE A 65 7.94 7.76 4.65
N ALA A 66 7.79 8.69 3.70
CA ALA A 66 7.46 10.07 3.99
C ALA A 66 5.99 10.18 4.45
N LEU A 67 5.66 11.20 5.25
CA LEU A 67 4.33 11.32 5.89
C LEU A 67 3.18 11.31 4.86
N ASP A 68 3.33 12.04 3.76
CA ASP A 68 2.35 12.07 2.66
C ASP A 68 2.06 10.66 2.11
N LEU A 69 3.10 9.83 2.04
CA LEU A 69 3.00 8.48 1.53
C LEU A 69 2.47 7.47 2.58
N VAL A 70 2.53 7.81 3.87
CA VAL A 70 1.85 7.05 4.93
C VAL A 70 0.34 7.27 4.84
N GLU A 71 -0.13 8.49 4.61
CA GLU A 71 -1.55 8.80 4.43
C GLU A 71 -2.14 8.08 3.21
N ASP A 72 -1.41 8.12 2.09
CA ASP A 72 -1.67 7.36 0.86
C ASP A 72 -1.82 5.85 1.15
N LEU A 73 -0.90 5.28 1.93
CA LEU A 73 -0.93 3.86 2.32
C LEU A 73 -2.14 3.55 3.20
N GLN A 74 -2.45 4.43 4.15
CA GLN A 74 -3.61 4.26 5.04
C GLN A 74 -4.91 4.22 4.26
N ALA A 75 -5.11 5.17 3.34
CA ALA A 75 -6.28 5.21 2.47
C ALA A 75 -6.39 3.95 1.59
N ALA A 76 -5.27 3.51 1.02
CA ALA A 76 -5.24 2.31 0.20
C ALA A 76 -5.54 1.02 0.97
N LEU A 77 -5.06 0.89 2.21
CA LEU A 77 -5.33 -0.25 3.08
C LEU A 77 -6.77 -0.25 3.61
N ALA A 78 -7.35 0.92 3.88
CA ALA A 78 -8.75 1.03 4.29
C ALA A 78 -9.72 0.60 3.18
N ALA A 79 -9.34 0.78 1.92
CA ALA A 79 -10.12 0.32 0.76
C ALA A 79 -9.77 -1.12 0.31
N TYR A 80 -8.86 -1.81 1.01
CA TYR A 80 -8.44 -3.15 0.61
C TYR A 80 -9.59 -4.15 0.81
N PRO A 81 -9.96 -4.94 -0.23
CA PRO A 81 -11.14 -5.81 -0.15
C PRO A 81 -10.93 -7.06 0.71
N GLY A 82 -9.68 -7.43 1.00
CA GLY A 82 -9.31 -8.58 1.81
C GLY A 82 -9.01 -8.23 3.27
N ALA A 83 -8.61 -9.23 4.05
CA ALA A 83 -8.14 -9.01 5.41
C ALA A 83 -6.73 -8.37 5.40
N VAL A 84 -6.49 -7.45 6.33
CA VAL A 84 -5.17 -6.84 6.55
C VAL A 84 -4.69 -7.15 7.95
N VAL A 85 -3.49 -7.72 8.07
CA VAL A 85 -2.76 -7.87 9.33
C VAL A 85 -1.51 -7.01 9.23
N ALA A 86 -1.41 -5.99 10.08
CA ALA A 86 -0.27 -5.10 10.11
C ALA A 86 0.41 -5.11 11.48
N VAL A 87 1.73 -5.22 11.48
CA VAL A 87 2.59 -5.01 12.64
C VAL A 87 3.24 -3.65 12.50
N SER A 88 3.06 -2.78 13.50
CA SER A 88 3.69 -1.47 13.50
C SER A 88 3.91 -0.93 14.90
N HIS A 89 5.05 -0.28 15.12
CA HIS A 89 5.31 0.53 16.31
C HIS A 89 4.71 1.94 16.22
N ASP A 90 4.19 2.35 15.06
CA ASP A 90 3.59 3.67 14.84
C ASP A 90 2.15 3.73 15.39
N ARG A 91 1.97 4.55 16.43
CA ARG A 91 0.66 4.76 17.07
C ARG A 91 -0.33 5.49 16.18
N ALA A 92 0.12 6.44 15.35
CA ALA A 92 -0.75 7.18 14.44
C ALA A 92 -1.24 6.26 13.33
N PHE A 93 -0.36 5.42 12.78
CA PHE A 93 -0.75 4.38 11.82
C PHE A 93 -1.79 3.43 12.40
N ARG A 94 -1.54 2.87 13.59
CA ARG A 94 -2.50 1.97 14.26
C ARG A 94 -3.84 2.63 14.56
N ALA A 95 -3.84 3.90 14.95
CA ALA A 95 -5.06 4.65 15.28
C ALA A 95 -5.88 5.02 14.04
N SER A 96 -5.29 5.00 12.84
CA SER A 96 -5.99 5.34 11.59
C SER A 96 -6.91 4.25 11.06
N PHE A 97 -6.87 3.03 11.63
CA PHE A 97 -7.71 1.91 11.24
C PHE A 97 -8.62 1.50 12.39
N GLU A 98 -9.91 1.28 12.09
CA GLU A 98 -10.81 0.55 12.97
C GLU A 98 -10.54 -0.95 12.83
N ALA A 99 -9.60 -1.47 13.62
CA ALA A 99 -9.17 -2.86 13.57
C ALA A 99 -9.05 -3.48 14.97
N GLU A 100 -9.18 -4.80 15.07
CA GLU A 100 -8.83 -5.54 16.29
C GLU A 100 -7.34 -5.37 16.57
N GLN A 101 -7.02 -4.86 17.77
CA GLN A 101 -5.64 -4.71 18.21
C GLN A 101 -5.21 -5.91 19.05
N LEU A 102 -4.16 -6.59 18.59
CA LEU A 102 -3.55 -7.71 19.31
C LEU A 102 -2.24 -7.25 19.95
N GLU A 103 -2.19 -7.26 21.28
CA GLU A 103 -0.94 -7.09 22.02
C GLU A 103 -0.31 -8.47 22.26
N LEU A 104 0.95 -8.63 21.86
CA LEU A 104 1.73 -9.84 22.11
C LEU A 104 2.77 -9.57 23.20
N HIS A 105 2.77 -10.40 24.24
CA HIS A 105 3.77 -10.37 25.30
C HIS A 105 4.35 -11.78 25.51
N ALA A 106 5.67 -11.91 25.41
CA ALA A 106 6.39 -13.19 25.53
C ALA A 106 5.80 -14.32 24.64
N GLY A 107 5.39 -13.98 23.42
CA GLY A 107 4.83 -14.93 22.45
C GLY A 107 3.37 -15.33 22.70
N ARG A 108 2.66 -14.67 23.63
CA ARG A 108 1.23 -14.89 23.90
C ARG A 108 0.42 -13.63 23.70
N ARG A 109 -0.84 -13.78 23.28
CA ARG A 109 -1.83 -12.70 23.26
C ARG A 109 -2.12 -12.26 24.70
N ARG A 110 -2.07 -10.95 24.94
CA ARG A 110 -2.46 -10.31 26.20
C ARG A 110 -3.96 -10.03 26.25
#